data_AF-A0A8T3YSQ0-F1
#
_entry.id   AF-A0A8T3YSQ0-F1
#
_cell.length_a   1.000
_cell.length_b   1.000
_cell.length_c   1.000
_cell.angle_alpha   90.00
_cell.angle_beta   90.00
_cell.angle_gamma   90.00
#
_symmetry.space_group_name_H-M   'P 1'
#
loop_
_entity.id
_entity.type
_entity.pdbx_description
1 polymer ?
#
loop_
_entity_poly.entity_id
_entity_poly.type
_entity_poly.pdbx_seq_one_letter_code
_entity_poly.pdbx_strand_id
1 'polypeptide(L)' 'MMIPIRCFSCGKPVAHLWEDYKKRVENGEDRKKILDEIGLDRYCCRALFLGHVDLIETVGKFKKF' A
#
# COMPACT_ATOMS: atom_id res chain seq x y z
N MET A 1 -1.43 9.89 0.96
CA MET A 1 -2.62 9.98 0.09
C MET A 1 -3.17 8.57 -0.07
N MET A 2 -4.38 8.34 -0.60
CA MET A 2 -4.82 6.95 -0.89
C MET A 2 -3.85 6.22 -1.84
N ILE A 3 -3.69 4.91 -1.64
CA ILE A 3 -2.88 4.05 -2.53
C ILE A 3 -3.47 4.04 -3.94
N PRO A 4 -2.66 4.08 -5.01
CA PRO A 4 -3.19 3.99 -6.37
C PRO A 4 -3.87 2.63 -6.62
N ILE A 5 -4.95 2.66 -7.41
CA ILE A 5 -5.74 1.48 -7.76
C ILE A 5 -4.91 0.42 -8.50
N ARG A 6 -4.00 0.88 -9.37
CA ARG A 6 -3.09 0.06 -10.16
C ARG A 6 -1.64 0.49 -9.94
N CYS A 7 -0.70 -0.44 -10.08
CA CYS A 7 0.72 -0.10 -10.07
C CYS A 7 1.11 0.73 -11.31
N PHE A 8 1.91 1.77 -11.12
CA PHE A 8 2.35 2.67 -12.17
C PHE A 8 3.18 2.01 -13.27
N SER A 9 3.91 0.93 -12.97
CA SER A 9 4.73 0.22 -13.96
C SER A 9 4.02 -1.00 -14.54
N CYS A 10 3.51 -1.88 -13.68
CA CYS A 10 2.97 -3.18 -14.10
C CYS A 10 1.49 -3.15 -14.49
N GLY A 11 0.74 -2.10 -14.13
CA GLY A 11 -0.71 -2.00 -14.34
C GLY A 11 -1.57 -2.97 -13.52
N LYS A 12 -0.97 -3.88 -12.73
CA LYS A 12 -1.69 -4.83 -11.87
C LYS A 12 -2.57 -4.05 -10.87
N PRO A 13 -3.84 -4.45 -10.66
CA PRO A 13 -4.67 -3.92 -9.57
C PRO A 13 -4.04 -4.26 -8.22
N VAL A 14 -3.89 -3.26 -7.35
CA VAL A 14 -3.15 -3.40 -6.07
C VAL A 14 -3.85 -2.79 -4.87
N ALA A 15 -4.76 -1.82 -5.05
CA ALA A 15 -5.36 -1.11 -3.91
C ALA A 15 -6.13 -2.01 -2.93
N HIS A 16 -6.79 -3.05 -3.43
CA HIS A 16 -7.55 -4.00 -2.60
C HIS A 16 -6.69 -4.77 -1.57
N LEU A 17 -5.37 -4.84 -1.79
CA LEU A 17 -4.43 -5.57 -0.92
C LEU A 17 -3.81 -4.68 0.17
N TRP A 18 -4.05 -3.37 0.11
CA TRP A 18 -3.39 -2.39 0.98
C TRP A 18 -3.81 -2.51 2.44
N GLU A 19 -5.10 -2.66 2.71
CA GLU A 19 -5.63 -2.77 4.08
C GLU A 19 -5.06 -3.97 4.81
N ASP A 20 -4.98 -5.13 4.13
CA ASP A 20 -4.42 -6.35 4.69
C ASP A 20 -2.91 -6.22 4.94
N TYR A 21 -2.18 -5.59 4.01
CA TYR A 21 -0.76 -5.29 4.20
C TYR A 21 -0.53 -4.38 5.42
N LYS A 22 -1.29 -3.28 5.52
CA LYS A 22 -1.15 -2.30 6.61
C LYS A 22 -1.38 -2.94 7.98
N LYS A 23 -2.46 -3.72 8.14
CA LYS A 23 -2.77 -4.42 9.39
C LYS A 23 -1.66 -5.38 9.82
N ARG A 24 -1.12 -6.18 8.88
CA ARG A 24 -0.04 -7.13 9.18
C ARG A 24 1.27 -6.43 9.53
N VAL A 25 1.59 -5.32 8.87
CA VAL A 25 2.76 -4.50 9.22
C VAL A 25 2.60 -3.89 10.62
N GLU A 26 1.40 -3.42 10.98
CA GLU A 26 1.09 -2.91 12.32
C GLU A 26 1.19 -4.00 13.41
N ASN A 27 0.87 -5.24 13.06
CA ASN A 27 1.06 -6.41 13.93
C ASN A 27 2.54 -6.83 14.11
N GLY A 28 3.47 -6.18 13.40
CA GLY A 28 4.90 -6.46 13.49
C GLY A 28 5.38 -7.64 12.65
N GLU A 29 4.58 -8.11 11.69
CA GLU A 29 5.01 -9.12 10.72
C GLU A 29 6.07 -8.55 9.75
N ASP A 30 6.97 -9.42 9.29
CA ASP A 30 8.02 -9.03 8.35
C ASP A 30 7.46 -8.65 6.98
N ARG A 31 7.81 -7.46 6.48
CA ARG A 31 7.28 -6.90 5.23
C ARG A 31 7.50 -7.82 4.03
N LYS A 32 8.64 -8.52 3.98
CA LYS A 32 8.95 -9.43 2.87
C LYS A 32 7.96 -10.59 2.82
N LYS A 33 7.73 -11.24 3.96
CA LYS A 33 6.77 -12.36 4.07
C LYS A 33 5.35 -11.93 3.69
N ILE A 34 4.90 -10.77 4.18
CA ILE A 34 3.57 -10.25 3.84
C ILE A 34 3.44 -10.04 2.32
N LEU A 35 4.43 -9.42 1.68
CA LEU A 35 4.41 -9.16 0.23
C LEU A 35 4.44 -10.46 -0.60
N ASP A 36 5.12 -11.49 -0.10
CA ASP A 36 5.16 -12.82 -0.71
C ASP A 36 3.78 -13.52 -0.59
N GLU A 37 3.16 -13.48 0.60
CA GLU A 37 1.84 -14.09 0.85
C GLU A 37 0.69 -13.40 0.10
N ILE A 38 0.77 -12.08 -0.09
CA ILE A 38 -0.19 -11.28 -0.86
C ILE A 38 -0.06 -11.55 -2.38
N GLY A 39 0.97 -12.27 -2.83
CA GLY A 39 1.15 -12.62 -4.24
C GLY A 39 1.64 -11.46 -5.11
N LEU A 40 2.51 -10.61 -4.57
CA LEU A 40 3.19 -9.56 -5.33
C LEU A 40 4.57 -10.04 -5.78
N ASP A 41 4.68 -10.67 -6.95
CA ASP A 41 5.98 -11.20 -7.41
C ASP A 41 6.92 -10.12 -7.96
N ARG A 42 6.35 -9.16 -8.70
CA ARG A 42 7.13 -8.13 -9.40
C ARG A 42 7.56 -7.01 -8.44
N TYR A 43 8.85 -6.68 -8.48
CA TYR A 43 9.46 -5.62 -7.65
C TYR A 43 8.75 -4.27 -7.79
N CYS A 44 8.28 -3.91 -8.99
CA CYS A 44 7.60 -2.63 -9.23
C CYS A 44 6.28 -2.52 -8.46
N CYS A 45 5.55 -3.63 -8.34
CA CYS A 45 4.31 -3.65 -7.59
C CYS A 45 4.63 -3.68 -6.07
N ARG A 46 5.75 -4.28 -5.62
CA ARG A 46 6.24 -4.21 -4.21
C ARG A 46 6.73 -2.83 -3.79
N ALA A 47 7.48 -2.16 -4.66
CA ALA A 47 8.05 -0.83 -4.40
C ALA A 47 6.95 0.20 -4.06
N LEU A 48 5.79 0.05 -4.69
CA LEU A 48 4.61 0.85 -4.36
C LEU A 48 4.22 0.72 -2.89
N PHE A 49 4.09 -0.50 -2.35
CA PHE A 49 3.68 -0.73 -0.97
C PHE A 49 4.74 -0.28 0.04
N LEU A 50 6.01 -0.46 -0.29
CA LEU A 50 7.12 -0.06 0.58
C LEU A 50 7.29 1.45 0.68
N GLY A 51 7.04 2.18 -0.42
CA GLY A 51 7.18 3.63 -0.50
C GLY A 51 5.89 4.42 -0.25
N HIS A 52 4.75 3.75 -0.07
CA HIS A 52 3.48 4.43 0.13
C HIS A 52 3.36 4.99 1.55
N VAL A 53 2.98 6.27 1.63
CA VAL A 53 2.62 6.93 2.88
C VAL A 53 1.19 7.41 2.76
N ASP A 54 0.33 6.91 3.64
CA ASP A 54 -1.01 7.43 3.75
C ASP A 54 -1.00 8.76 4.52
N LEU A 55 -1.64 9.75 3.91
CA LEU A 55 -1.70 11.13 4.40
C LEU A 55 -3.16 11.61 4.40
N ILE A 56 -4.12 10.75 4.06
CA ILE A 56 -5.52 11.16 3.89
C ILE A 56 -6.10 11.67 5.20
N GLU A 57 -5.78 11.01 6.32
CA GLU A 57 -6.22 11.42 7.66
C GLU A 57 -5.61 12.77 8.07
N THR A 58 -4.34 12.99 7.75
CA THR A 58 -3.64 14.25 8.06
C THR A 58 -4.21 15.41 7.26
N VAL A 59 -4.44 15.20 5.96
CA VAL A 59 -4.99 16.24 5.06
C VAL A 59 -6.47 16.49 5.36
N GLY A 60 -7.24 15.45 5.71
CA GLY A 60 -8.66 15.53 6.03
C GLY A 60 -9.00 16.41 7.24
N LYS A 61 -8.02 16.73 8.09
CA LYS A 61 -8.18 17.69 9.20
C LYS A 61 -8.41 19.12 8.70
N PHE A 62 -8.01 19.43 7.48
CA PHE A 62 -8.14 20.76 6.89
C PHE A 62 -9.33 20.79 5.94
N LYS A 63 -10.40 21.51 6.32
CA LYS A 63 -11.53 21.77 5.41
C LYS A 63 -11.18 22.93 4.48
N LYS A 64 -11.51 22.77 3.20
CA LYS A 64 -11.45 23.85 2.22
C LYS A 64 -12.78 24.59 2.25
N PHE A 65 -12.92 25.47 3.26
CA PHE A 65 -14.11 26.24 3.63
C PHE A 65 -15.32 25.41 4.06
#